data_AF-A0A9D8JN90-F1
#
_entry.id   AF-A0A9D8JN90-F1
#
_cell.length_a   1.000
_cell.length_b   1.000
_cell.length_c   1.000
_cell.angle_alpha   90.00
_cell.angle_beta   90.00
_cell.angle_gamma   90.00
#
_symmetry.space_group_name_H-M   'P 1'
#
loop_
_entity.id
_entity.type
_entity.pdbx_description
1 polymer ?
#
loop_
_entity_poly.entity_id
_entity_poly.type
_entity_poly.pdbx_seq_one_letter_code
_entity_poly.pdbx_strand_id
1 'polypeptide(L)'
;MNEKYLVLIGRKIKIPGYFATPVTVEAVEPLSSAMLLRVRTSEGRLEEVVLTLDELERLLKEIPQEPGEKIQVAGDELRLLIESNRIRLAYCYDPYFAVSLSGIQSLPHQIEAVYGKLLPQARLRF
;
A
#
# COMPACT_ATOMS: atom_id res chain seq x y z
N MET A 1 33.64 9.53 10.26
CA MET A 1 32.27 8.98 10.25
C MET A 1 31.42 9.95 9.44
N ASN A 2 31.10 9.63 8.19
CA ASN A 2 30.45 10.61 7.29
C ASN A 2 28.92 10.58 7.50
N GLU A 3 28.45 11.36 8.48
CA GLU A 3 27.02 11.51 8.82
C GLU A 3 26.13 11.94 7.65
N LYS A 4 26.74 12.54 6.60
CA LYS A 4 26.09 12.94 5.35
C LYS A 4 25.21 11.83 4.73
N TYR A 5 25.61 10.56 4.87
CA TYR A 5 24.92 9.44 4.22
C TYR A 5 23.82 8.80 5.07
N LEU A 6 23.72 9.16 6.35
CA LEU A 6 22.64 8.68 7.23
C LEU A 6 21.26 9.21 6.79
N VAL A 7 21.23 10.34 6.06
CA VAL A 7 20.01 10.92 5.47
C VAL A 7 19.32 9.99 4.48
N LEU A 8 20.02 8.98 3.97
CA LEU A 8 19.46 7.97 3.06
C LEU A 8 18.56 6.96 3.78
N ILE A 9 18.76 6.74 5.08
CA ILE A 9 18.00 5.75 5.85
C ILE A 9 16.51 6.12 5.83
N GLY A 10 15.66 5.15 5.51
CA GLY A 10 14.21 5.30 5.38
C GLY A 10 13.74 5.91 4.06
N ARG A 11 14.65 6.36 3.18
CA ARG A 11 14.28 6.87 1.85
C ARG A 11 14.17 5.75 0.83
N LYS A 12 13.22 5.91 -0.10
CA LYS A 12 13.09 5.07 -1.28
C LYS A 12 13.95 5.64 -2.41
N ILE A 13 14.98 4.92 -2.80
CA ILE A 13 15.99 5.36 -3.77
C ILE A 13 16.05 4.39 -4.95
N LYS A 14 16.27 4.91 -6.15
CA LYS A 14 16.57 4.09 -7.32
C LYS A 14 18.07 3.96 -7.42
N ILE A 15 18.60 2.74 -7.45
CA ILE A 15 20.04 2.47 -7.61
C ILE A 15 20.23 1.83 -9.00
N PRO A 16 20.56 2.62 -10.03
CA PRO A 16 20.74 2.11 -11.39
C PRO A 16 21.81 1.02 -11.43
N GLY A 17 21.57 -0.05 -12.20
CA GLY A 17 22.53 -1.15 -12.34
C GLY A 17 22.42 -2.24 -11.27
N TYR A 18 21.85 -1.95 -10.11
CA TYR A 18 21.64 -2.94 -9.03
C TYR A 18 20.19 -3.43 -8.98
N PHE A 19 19.22 -2.51 -9.11
CA PHE A 19 17.80 -2.84 -9.01
C PHE A 19 16.99 -2.21 -10.14
N ALA A 20 16.02 -2.97 -10.66
CA ALA A 20 15.06 -2.47 -11.65
C ALA A 20 14.04 -1.49 -11.04
N THR A 21 13.66 -1.73 -9.78
CA THR A 21 12.68 -0.93 -9.03
C THR A 21 13.34 -0.17 -7.89
N PRO A 22 12.79 0.99 -7.44
CA PRO A 22 13.33 1.70 -6.29
C PRO A 22 13.22 0.88 -5.00
N VAL A 23 14.28 0.93 -4.17
CA VAL A 23 14.46 0.17 -2.93
C VAL A 23 14.49 1.11 -1.72
N THR A 24 14.11 0.63 -0.55
CA THR A 24 14.17 1.41 0.70
C THR A 24 15.47 1.13 1.43
N VAL A 25 16.23 2.16 1.81
CA VAL A 25 17.46 1.98 2.60
C VAL A 25 17.11 1.77 4.07
N GLU A 26 17.61 0.70 4.67
CA GLU A 26 17.40 0.41 6.10
C GLU A 26 18.63 0.70 6.95
N ALA A 27 19.83 0.44 6.42
CA ALA A 27 21.08 0.72 7.11
C ALA A 27 22.17 1.13 6.14
N VAL A 28 23.10 1.93 6.64
CA VAL A 28 24.31 2.37 5.92
C VAL A 28 25.50 2.12 6.84
N GLU A 29 26.42 1.26 6.40
CA GLU A 29 27.63 0.90 7.12
C GLU A 29 28.88 1.34 6.35
N PRO A 30 29.84 2.03 6.99
CA PRO A 30 31.05 2.49 6.31
C PRO A 30 32.03 1.35 6.05
N LEU A 31 32.60 1.33 4.85
CA LEU A 31 33.74 0.50 4.47
C LEU A 31 34.96 1.39 4.19
N SER A 32 36.14 0.80 4.02
CA SER A 32 37.42 1.54 3.86
C SER A 32 37.42 2.55 2.70
N SER A 33 36.82 2.20 1.56
CA SER A 33 36.73 3.05 0.36
C SER A 33 35.32 3.11 -0.26
N ALA A 34 34.33 2.53 0.42
CA ALA A 34 32.97 2.36 -0.07
C ALA A 34 31.97 2.40 1.10
N MET A 35 30.67 2.35 0.79
CA MET A 35 29.59 2.24 1.76
C MET A 35 28.76 1.00 1.46
N LEU A 36 28.45 0.21 2.49
CA LEU A 36 27.52 -0.91 2.41
C LEU A 36 26.12 -0.39 2.77
N LEU A 37 25.17 -0.52 1.85
CA LEU A 37 23.76 -0.24 2.10
C LEU A 37 23.00 -1.55 2.25
N ARG A 38 22.26 -1.69 3.35
CA ARG A 38 21.19 -2.68 3.45
C ARG A 38 19.91 -2.07 2.91
N VAL A 39 19.35 -2.69 1.88
CA VAL A 39 18.16 -2.21 1.20
C VAL A 39 17.05 -3.25 1.22
N ARG A 40 15.81 -2.78 1.32
CA ARG A 40 14.62 -3.60 1.16
C ARG A 40 14.01 -3.37 -0.22
N THR A 41 13.85 -4.45 -0.99
CA THR A 41 13.20 -4.40 -2.29
C THR A 41 11.69 -4.18 -2.16
N SER A 42 11.01 -3.84 -3.26
CA SER A 42 9.55 -3.71 -3.26
C SER A 42 8.81 -5.01 -2.93
N GLU A 43 9.49 -6.15 -3.11
CA GLU A 43 8.99 -7.48 -2.74
C GLU A 43 9.27 -7.83 -1.26
N GLY A 44 9.88 -6.91 -0.51
CA GLY A 44 10.18 -7.07 0.91
C GLY A 44 11.46 -7.84 1.23
N ARG A 45 12.23 -8.26 0.23
CA ARG A 45 13.52 -8.95 0.41
C ARG A 45 14.59 -7.97 0.87
N LEU A 46 15.46 -8.43 1.77
CA LEU A 46 16.62 -7.68 2.22
C LEU A 46 17.84 -8.06 1.39
N GLU A 47 18.50 -7.06 0.82
CA GLU A 47 19.70 -7.23 0.03
C GLU A 47 20.77 -6.22 0.47
N GLU A 48 22.03 -6.59 0.28
CA GLU A 48 23.17 -5.76 0.62
C GLU A 48 23.87 -5.31 -0.65
N VAL A 49 24.18 -4.02 -0.74
CA VAL A 49 24.86 -3.43 -1.89
C VAL A 49 26.01 -2.56 -1.43
N VAL A 50 27.18 -2.78 -2.02
CA VAL A 50 28.35 -1.93 -1.83
C VAL A 50 28.37 -0.88 -2.92
N LEU A 51 28.35 0.39 -2.52
CA LEU A 51 28.47 1.55 -3.40
C LEU A 51 29.76 2.30 -3.13
N THR A 52 30.41 2.74 -4.20
CA THR A 52 31.54 3.67 -4.13
C THR A 52 31.07 5.06 -3.72
N LEU A 53 31.98 5.90 -3.23
CA LEU A 53 31.65 7.27 -2.83
C LEU A 53 31.12 8.10 -4.02
N ASP A 54 31.65 7.91 -5.22
CA ASP A 54 31.20 8.61 -6.43
C ASP A 54 29.76 8.24 -6.82
N GLU A 55 29.41 6.95 -6.73
CA GLU A 55 28.03 6.48 -6.96
C GLU A 55 27.07 7.07 -5.93
N LEU A 56 27.49 7.13 -4.67
CA LEU A 56 26.68 7.67 -3.58
C LEU A 56 26.45 9.18 -3.73
N GLU A 57 27.43 9.93 -4.21
CA GLU A 57 27.26 11.35 -4.52
C GLU A 57 26.33 11.61 -5.69
N ARG A 58 26.33 10.74 -6.71
CA ARG A 58 25.35 10.80 -7.81
C ARG A 58 23.94 10.55 -7.29
N LEU A 59 23.76 9.52 -6.47
CA LEU A 59 22.46 9.22 -5.85
C LEU A 59 21.93 10.38 -5.00
N LEU A 60 22.78 11.01 -4.18
CA LEU A 60 22.37 12.16 -3.37
C LEU A 60 21.91 13.37 -4.20
N LYS A 61 22.43 13.54 -5.42
CA LYS A 61 22.01 14.60 -6.34
C LYS A 61 20.69 14.27 -7.04
N GLU A 62 20.43 12.99 -7.31
CA GLU A 62 19.20 12.52 -7.97
C GLU A 62 18.02 12.41 -7.02
N ILE A 63 18.26 12.17 -5.72
CA ILE A 63 17.20 12.10 -4.72
C ILE A 63 16.61 13.50 -4.51
N PRO A 64 15.29 13.69 -4.73
CA PRO A 64 14.62 14.92 -4.34
C PRO A 64 14.85 15.19 -2.86
N GLN A 65 15.40 16.35 -2.52
CA GLN A 65 15.72 16.71 -1.14
C GLN A 65 14.44 16.83 -0.29
N GLU A 66 13.32 17.16 -0.93
CA GLU A 66 12.00 17.25 -0.34
C GLU A 66 11.28 15.89 -0.38
N PRO A 67 10.54 15.51 0.67
CA PRO A 67 9.65 14.35 0.61
C PRO A 67 8.73 14.53 -0.59
N GLY A 68 8.68 13.52 -1.46
CA GLY A 68 7.90 13.56 -2.70
C GLY A 68 6.49 14.07 -2.48
N GLU A 69 5.94 14.72 -3.49
CA GLU A 69 4.65 15.41 -3.47
C GLU A 69 3.61 14.59 -2.69
N LYS A 70 3.25 15.09 -1.49
CA LYS A 70 2.24 14.43 -0.67
C LYS A 70 0.97 14.46 -1.50
N ILE A 71 0.46 13.29 -1.86
CA ILE A 71 -0.86 13.19 -2.50
C ILE A 71 -1.87 13.67 -1.46
N GLN A 72 -2.31 14.91 -1.62
CA GLN A 72 -3.36 15.49 -0.80
C GLN A 72 -4.70 15.12 -1.43
N VAL A 73 -5.55 14.43 -0.66
CA VAL A 73 -6.91 14.08 -1.06
C VAL A 73 -7.85 14.81 -0.11
N ALA A 74 -8.96 15.32 -0.62
CA ALA A 74 -10.00 15.89 0.23
C ALA A 74 -10.51 14.81 1.20
N GLY A 75 -10.59 15.12 2.50
CA GLY A 75 -10.98 14.15 3.53
C GLY A 75 -12.34 13.50 3.27
N ASP A 76 -13.28 14.27 2.71
CA ASP A 76 -14.63 13.79 2.38
C ASP A 76 -14.61 12.78 1.22
N GLU A 77 -13.75 12.98 0.21
CA GLU A 77 -13.61 12.04 -0.91
C GLU A 77 -13.01 10.71 -0.43
N LEU A 78 -12.00 10.78 0.44
CA LEU A 78 -11.43 9.58 1.06
C LEU A 78 -12.47 8.84 1.91
N ARG A 79 -13.24 9.57 2.72
CA ARG A 79 -14.32 8.99 3.52
C ARG A 79 -15.36 8.30 2.64
N LEU A 80 -15.79 8.96 1.56
CA LEU A 80 -16.78 8.41 0.64
C LEU A 80 -16.27 7.14 -0.04
N LEU A 81 -15.00 7.13 -0.47
CA LEU A 81 -14.35 5.95 -1.03
C LEU A 81 -14.37 4.79 -0.03
N ILE A 82 -13.96 5.04 1.22
CA ILE A 82 -13.93 4.02 2.27
C ILE A 82 -15.35 3.49 2.55
N GLU A 83 -16.33 4.37 2.74
CA GLU A 83 -17.72 3.96 3.03
C GLU A 83 -18.36 3.19 1.88
N SER A 84 -18.10 3.59 0.63
CA SER A 84 -18.56 2.86 -0.55
C SER A 84 -17.99 1.44 -0.58
N ASN A 85 -16.68 1.29 -0.32
CA ASN A 85 -16.05 -0.03 -0.25
C ASN A 85 -16.60 -0.86 0.92
N ARG A 86 -16.83 -0.23 2.08
CA ARG A 86 -17.42 -0.89 3.26
C ARG A 86 -18.79 -1.48 2.94
N ILE A 87 -19.67 -0.72 2.29
CA ILE A 87 -21.01 -1.19 1.88
C ILE A 87 -20.91 -2.27 0.81
N ARG A 88 -20.07 -2.07 -0.22
CA ARG A 88 -19.90 -3.04 -1.32
C ARG A 88 -19.43 -4.41 -0.83
N LEU A 89 -18.57 -4.43 0.19
CA LEU A 89 -18.00 -5.66 0.75
C LEU A 89 -18.77 -6.20 1.96
N ALA A 90 -19.78 -5.49 2.45
CA ALA A 90 -20.52 -5.89 3.64
C ALA A 90 -21.14 -7.28 3.53
N TYR A 91 -21.60 -7.67 2.32
CA TYR A 91 -22.16 -9.00 2.05
C TYR A 91 -21.16 -10.15 2.32
N CYS A 92 -19.85 -9.91 2.21
CA CYS A 92 -18.85 -10.93 2.52
C CYS A 92 -18.80 -11.30 4.00
N TYR A 93 -19.28 -10.41 4.88
CA TYR A 93 -19.30 -10.62 6.33
C TYR A 93 -20.71 -10.95 6.85
N ASP A 94 -21.73 -10.27 6.32
CA ASP A 94 -23.14 -10.54 6.62
C ASP A 94 -23.90 -10.78 5.30
N PRO A 95 -24.21 -12.05 4.94
CA PRO A 95 -25.00 -12.37 3.76
C PRO A 95 -26.39 -11.72 3.75
N TYR A 96 -26.93 -11.33 4.92
CA TYR A 96 -28.23 -10.70 5.08
C TYR A 96 -28.13 -9.20 5.40
N PHE A 97 -26.99 -8.56 5.08
CA PHE A 97 -26.67 -7.17 5.44
C PHE A 97 -27.80 -6.16 5.13
N ALA A 98 -28.47 -6.31 3.99
CA ALA A 98 -29.58 -5.42 3.62
C ALA A 98 -30.77 -5.53 4.59
N VAL A 99 -31.12 -6.73 5.05
CA VAL A 99 -32.17 -6.94 6.05
C VAL A 99 -31.76 -6.31 7.37
N SER A 100 -30.54 -6.59 7.84
CA SER A 100 -29.96 -6.06 9.08
C SER A 100 -30.01 -4.52 9.15
N LEU A 101 -29.85 -3.83 8.01
CA LEU A 101 -29.86 -2.36 7.95
C LEU A 101 -31.25 -1.76 7.66
N SER A 102 -32.16 -2.52 7.04
CA SER A 102 -33.46 -2.01 6.56
C SER A 102 -34.47 -1.70 7.66
N GLY A 103 -34.26 -2.19 8.89
CA GLY A 103 -35.23 -2.11 9.98
C GLY A 103 -36.47 -2.98 9.76
N ILE A 104 -36.49 -3.83 8.72
CA ILE A 104 -37.59 -4.75 8.44
C ILE A 104 -37.49 -5.94 9.39
N GLN A 105 -38.59 -6.25 10.08
CA GLN A 105 -38.72 -7.49 10.85
C GLN A 105 -39.17 -8.63 9.92
N SER A 106 -38.20 -9.22 9.20
CA SER A 106 -38.47 -10.34 8.29
C SER A 106 -38.61 -11.66 9.05
N LEU A 107 -39.62 -12.45 8.70
CA LEU A 107 -39.77 -13.82 9.20
C LEU A 107 -38.74 -14.75 8.52
N PRO A 108 -38.31 -15.85 9.17
CA PRO A 108 -37.29 -16.74 8.62
C PRO A 108 -37.59 -17.25 7.20
N HIS A 109 -38.84 -17.61 6.93
CA HIS A 109 -39.25 -18.08 5.61
C HIS A 109 -39.23 -16.97 4.54
N GLN A 110 -39.36 -15.70 4.93
CA GLN A 110 -39.25 -14.57 4.00
C GLN A 110 -37.80 -14.34 3.59
N ILE A 111 -36.86 -14.50 4.52
CA ILE A 111 -35.42 -14.46 4.23
C ILE A 111 -35.07 -15.59 3.27
N GLU A 112 -35.55 -16.82 3.54
CA GLU A 112 -35.30 -17.97 2.66
C GLU A 112 -35.89 -17.77 1.26
N ALA A 113 -37.12 -17.25 1.17
CA ALA A 113 -37.76 -16.97 -0.11
C ALA A 113 -36.91 -16.00 -0.95
N VAL A 114 -36.43 -14.90 -0.36
CA VAL A 114 -35.65 -13.90 -1.11
C VAL A 114 -34.23 -14.39 -1.40
N TYR A 115 -33.44 -14.69 -0.36
CA TYR A 115 -32.02 -14.99 -0.52
C TYR A 115 -31.75 -16.39 -1.06
N GLY A 116 -32.57 -17.37 -0.69
CA GLY A 116 -32.40 -18.76 -1.10
C GLY A 116 -33.07 -19.08 -2.45
N LYS A 117 -34.18 -18.42 -2.80
CA LYS A 117 -34.97 -18.77 -3.99
C LYS A 117 -35.04 -17.66 -5.05
N LEU A 118 -35.21 -16.39 -4.67
CA LEU A 118 -35.39 -15.30 -5.63
C LEU A 118 -34.06 -14.75 -6.16
N LEU A 119 -33.14 -14.31 -5.31
CA LEU A 119 -31.87 -13.68 -5.74
C LEU A 119 -31.01 -14.54 -6.69
N PRO A 120 -30.94 -15.89 -6.54
CA PRO A 120 -30.20 -16.72 -7.49
C PRO A 120 -30.82 -16.79 -8.90
N GLN A 121 -32.06 -16.37 -9.08
CA GLN A 121 -32.73 -16.43 -10.37
C GLN A 121 -32.18 -15.37 -11.31
N ALA A 122 -31.58 -15.81 -12.43
CA ALA A 122 -31.02 -14.93 -13.46
C ALA A 122 -32.02 -13.93 -14.07
N ARG A 123 -33.33 -14.13 -13.86
CA ARG A 123 -34.41 -13.28 -14.40
C ARG A 123 -35.15 -12.47 -13.32
N LEU A 124 -34.61 -12.37 -12.12
CA LEU A 124 -35.16 -11.47 -11.12
C LEU A 124 -34.89 -10.02 -11.57
N ARG A 125 -35.95 -9.26 -11.85
CA ARG A 125 -35.88 -7.83 -12.15
C ARG A 125 -36.36 -7.07 -10.92
N PHE A 126 -35.60 -6.05 -10.53
CA PHE A 126 -35.90 -5.13 -9.44
C PHE A 126 -36.37 -3.80 -10.02
#